data_AF-A0A938WZI4-F1
#
_entry.id   AF-A0A938WZI4-F1
#
_cell.length_a   1.000
_cell.length_b   1.000
_cell.length_c   1.000
_cell.angle_alpha   90.00
_cell.angle_beta   90.00
_cell.angle_gamma   90.00
#
_symmetry.space_group_name_H-M   'P 1'
#
loop_
_entity.id
_entity.type
_entity.pdbx_description
1 polymer ?
#
loop_
_entity_poly.entity_id
_entity_poly.type
_entity_poly.pdbx_seq_one_letter_code
_entity_poly.pdbx_strand_id
1 'polypeptide(L)'
;MLIFLAFAMIVSFIVLLSMKKLSVFNALTLVPLVFGVIAVFATGATMSDLFSWIKDGIFYTVDYEGQSTSMGVISPGLTILFSVLYFDLMLGVGLFDPVAAFFIKMAKG
;
A
#
# COMPACT_ATOMS: atom_id res chain seq x y z
N MET A 1 -7.42 -16.77 -14.00
CA MET A 1 -6.40 -17.11 -12.98
C MET A 1 -5.90 -15.87 -12.24
N LEU A 2 -5.31 -14.88 -12.93
CA LEU A 2 -4.80 -13.64 -12.30
C LEU A 2 -5.86 -12.84 -11.50
N ILE A 3 -7.12 -12.80 -11.97
CA ILE A 3 -8.20 -12.10 -11.27
C ILE A 3 -8.47 -12.67 -9.86
N PHE A 4 -8.37 -13.99 -9.72
CA PHE A 4 -8.57 -14.68 -8.44
C PHE A 4 -7.41 -14.37 -7.49
N LEU A 5 -6.20 -14.33 -8.03
CA LEU A 5 -4.99 -13.93 -7.32
C LEU A 5 -5.06 -12.48 -6.82
N ALA A 6 -5.64 -11.57 -7.62
CA ALA A 6 -5.85 -10.18 -7.25
C ALA A 6 -6.88 -10.02 -6.12
N PHE A 7 -8.02 -10.72 -6.18
CA PHE A 7 -8.99 -10.72 -5.09
C PHE A 7 -8.40 -11.33 -3.81
N ALA A 8 -7.65 -12.42 -3.93
CA ALA A 8 -6.95 -13.03 -2.79
C ALA A 8 -5.92 -12.07 -2.16
N MET A 9 -5.20 -11.30 -2.98
CA MET A 9 -4.28 -10.26 -2.51
C MET A 9 -5.02 -9.20 -1.68
N ILE A 10 -6.13 -8.66 -2.18
CA ILE A 10 -6.93 -7.64 -1.47
C ILE A 10 -7.46 -8.18 -0.13
N VAL A 11 -8.02 -9.39 -0.14
CA VAL A 11 -8.55 -10.02 1.08
C VAL A 11 -7.43 -10.25 2.10
N SER A 12 -6.28 -10.77 1.65
CA SER A 12 -5.14 -10.99 2.55
C SER A 12 -4.60 -9.68 3.14
N PHE A 13 -4.56 -8.61 2.35
CA PHE A 13 -4.15 -7.28 2.78
C PHE A 13 -5.07 -6.75 3.88
N ILE A 14 -6.39 -6.80 3.68
CA ILE A 14 -7.39 -6.34 4.65
C ILE A 14 -7.32 -7.17 5.94
N VAL A 15 -7.19 -8.49 5.83
CA VAL A 15 -7.11 -9.39 6.99
C VAL A 15 -5.85 -9.13 7.80
N LEU A 16 -4.68 -9.07 7.17
CA LEU A 16 -3.40 -8.83 7.85
C LEU A 16 -3.37 -7.46 8.55
N LEU A 17 -3.94 -6.44 7.91
CA LEU A 17 -4.07 -5.10 8.48
C LEU A 17 -5.04 -5.07 9.67
N SER A 18 -6.20 -5.72 9.54
CA SER A 18 -7.20 -5.80 10.62
C SER A 18 -6.72 -6.58 11.83
N MET A 19 -5.85 -7.58 11.63
CA MET A 19 -5.22 -8.34 12.71
C MET A 19 -4.16 -7.53 13.48
N LYS A 20 -3.88 -6.27 13.08
CA LYS A 20 -2.91 -5.37 13.70
C LYS A 20 -1.49 -5.94 13.85
N LYS A 21 -1.18 -7.02 13.11
CA LYS A 21 0.11 -7.73 13.18
C LYS A 21 1.21 -7.10 12.35
N LEU A 22 0.84 -6.28 11.37
CA LEU A 22 1.76 -5.56 10.49
C LEU A 22 1.39 -4.09 10.48
N SER A 23 2.39 -3.20 10.47
CA SER A 23 2.14 -1.80 10.15
C SER A 23 1.58 -1.71 8.73
N VAL A 24 0.82 -0.64 8.47
CA VAL A 24 0.21 -0.41 7.15
C VAL A 24 1.27 -0.43 6.04
N PHE A 25 2.48 0.09 6.31
CA PHE A 25 3.62 0.04 5.39
C PHE A 25 4.09 -1.38 5.09
N ASN A 26 4.25 -2.22 6.12
CA ASN A 26 4.67 -3.61 5.94
C ASN A 26 3.61 -4.40 5.17
N ALA A 27 2.33 -4.18 5.46
CA ALA A 27 1.24 -4.82 4.74
C ALA A 27 1.20 -4.37 3.25
N LEU A 28 1.39 -3.08 2.98
CA LEU A 28 1.37 -2.50 1.63
C LEU A 28 2.54 -2.97 0.77
N THR A 29 3.69 -3.30 1.36
CA THR A 29 4.88 -3.71 0.61
C THR A 29 4.98 -5.23 0.49
N LEU A 30 4.77 -5.96 1.60
CA LEU A 30 5.00 -7.40 1.66
C LEU A 30 3.92 -8.19 0.92
N VAL A 31 2.65 -7.79 1.04
CA VAL A 31 1.52 -8.54 0.46
C VAL A 31 1.57 -8.52 -1.07
N PRO A 32 1.69 -7.37 -1.75
CA PRO A 32 1.79 -7.36 -3.21
C PRO A 32 3.04 -8.06 -3.72
N LEU A 33 4.15 -8.00 -2.97
CA LEU A 33 5.39 -8.66 -3.34
C LEU A 33 5.27 -10.19 -3.29
N VAL A 34 4.69 -10.76 -2.23
CA VAL A 34 4.46 -12.20 -2.12
C VAL A 34 3.51 -12.70 -3.23
N PHE A 35 2.42 -11.98 -3.46
CA PHE A 35 1.47 -12.33 -4.52
C PHE A 35 2.04 -12.12 -5.93
N GLY A 36 2.93 -11.14 -6.12
CA GLY A 36 3.68 -10.93 -7.36
C GLY A 36 4.61 -12.09 -7.66
N VAL A 37 5.34 -12.60 -6.66
CA VAL A 37 6.18 -13.80 -6.80
C VAL A 37 5.33 -15.01 -7.16
N ILE A 38 4.18 -15.21 -6.50
CA ILE A 38 3.24 -16.28 -6.84
C ILE A 38 2.72 -16.14 -8.28
N ALA A 39 2.47 -14.93 -8.75
CA ALA A 39 2.03 -14.67 -10.13
C ALA A 39 3.10 -15.05 -11.17
N VAL A 40 4.39 -14.82 -10.88
CA VAL A 40 5.51 -15.23 -11.74
C VAL A 40 5.55 -16.75 -11.88
N PHE A 41 5.47 -17.46 -10.75
CA PHE A 41 5.42 -18.93 -10.76
C PHE A 41 4.18 -19.48 -11.48
N ALA A 42 3.02 -18.82 -11.33
CA ALA A 42 1.79 -19.24 -11.99
C ALA A 42 1.77 -18.96 -13.50
N THR A 43 2.51 -17.95 -13.96
CA THR A 43 2.53 -17.52 -15.38
C THR A 43 3.73 -18.09 -16.14
N GLY A 44 4.74 -18.64 -15.43
CA GLY A 44 5.98 -19.13 -16.04
C GLY A 44 6.91 -18.00 -16.51
N ALA A 45 6.73 -16.79 -15.98
CA ALA A 45 7.53 -15.62 -16.33
C ALA A 45 8.91 -15.67 -15.64
N THR A 46 9.84 -14.82 -16.11
CA THR A 46 11.18 -14.74 -15.51
C THR A 46 11.17 -13.75 -14.35
N MET A 47 12.07 -13.92 -13.38
CA MET A 47 12.22 -12.98 -12.26
C MET A 47 12.54 -11.54 -12.71
N SER A 48 13.10 -11.35 -13.91
CA SER A 48 13.28 -10.03 -14.53
C SER A 48 11.97 -9.32 -14.82
N ASP A 49 10.92 -10.07 -15.19
CA ASP A 49 9.63 -9.52 -15.61
C ASP A 49 8.88 -8.96 -14.40
N LEU A 50 9.06 -9.56 -13.23
CA LEU A 50 8.56 -9.01 -11.96
C LEU A 50 9.15 -7.64 -11.65
N PHE A 51 10.46 -7.45 -11.89
CA PHE A 51 11.09 -6.14 -11.70
C PHE A 51 10.66 -5.12 -12.76
N SER A 52 10.39 -5.56 -14.00
CA SER A 52 9.75 -4.71 -15.02
C SER A 52 8.37 -4.27 -14.55
N TRP A 53 7.49 -5.20 -14.13
CA TRP A 53 6.14 -4.87 -13.68
C TRP A 53 6.12 -3.95 -12.48
N ILE A 54 7.06 -4.12 -11.54
CA ILE A 54 7.22 -3.19 -10.41
C ILE A 54 7.67 -1.81 -10.90
N LYS A 55 8.62 -1.74 -11.85
CA LYS A 55 9.07 -0.46 -12.40
C LYS A 55 7.95 0.23 -13.18
N ASP A 56 7.20 -0.50 -14.00
CA ASP A 56 6.12 0.03 -14.82
C ASP A 56 4.90 0.44 -13.99
N GLY A 57 4.69 -0.21 -12.84
CA GLY A 57 3.64 0.17 -11.89
C GLY A 57 4.02 1.36 -11.01
N ILE A 58 5.27 1.45 -10.56
CA ILE A 58 5.73 2.51 -9.65
C ILE A 58 6.12 3.77 -10.42
N PHE A 59 6.91 3.63 -11.48
CA PHE A 59 7.46 4.72 -12.27
C PHE A 59 6.62 4.98 -13.53
N TYR A 60 6.78 6.18 -14.07
CA TYR A 60 6.20 6.54 -15.35
C TYR A 60 6.90 5.73 -16.47
N THR A 61 6.12 5.09 -17.33
CA THR A 61 6.60 4.60 -18.62
C THR A 61 6.33 5.68 -19.67
N VAL A 62 7.40 6.19 -20.29
CA VAL A 62 7.30 7.06 -21.48
C VAL A 62 7.72 6.21 -22.67
N ASP A 63 6.75 5.58 -23.33
CA ASP A 63 6.99 5.02 -24.66
C ASP A 63 7.15 6.19 -25.65
N TYR A 64 8.31 6.28 -26.30
CA TYR A 64 8.62 7.36 -27.25
C TYR A 64 7.83 7.24 -28.57
N GLU A 65 6.95 6.25 -28.69
CA GLU A 65 6.21 5.95 -29.92
C GLU A 65 4.80 5.40 -29.63
N GLY A 66 3.93 6.22 -29.02
CA GLY A 66 2.48 6.03 -29.09
C GLY A 66 1.70 5.88 -27.78
N GLN A 67 1.23 7.01 -27.26
CA GLN A 67 -0.06 7.20 -26.56
C GLN A 67 -0.49 6.13 -25.54
N SER A 68 0.21 6.01 -24.41
CA SER A 68 -0.40 5.68 -23.11
C SER A 68 0.56 6.01 -21.99
N THR A 69 0.54 7.26 -21.54
CA THR A 69 1.25 7.68 -20.32
C THR A 69 0.57 7.06 -19.11
N SER A 70 1.06 5.90 -18.66
CA SER A 70 0.65 5.33 -17.38
C SER A 70 1.20 6.23 -16.27
N MET A 71 0.29 6.88 -15.55
CA MET A 71 0.64 7.79 -14.47
C MET A 71 1.18 6.96 -13.30
N GLY A 72 2.50 6.87 -13.20
CA GLY A 72 3.17 6.14 -12.12
C GLY A 72 2.64 6.58 -10.75
N VAL A 73 2.37 5.63 -9.87
CA VAL A 73 1.71 5.89 -8.58
C VAL A 73 2.68 6.38 -7.49
N ILE A 74 3.94 6.68 -7.84
CA ILE A 74 4.98 7.04 -6.87
C ILE A 74 4.62 8.27 -6.04
N SER A 75 4.08 9.31 -6.68
CA SER A 75 3.77 10.57 -6.00
C SER A 75 2.61 10.41 -4.99
N PRO A 76 1.45 9.86 -5.37
CA PRO A 76 0.40 9.53 -4.41
C PRO A 76 0.84 8.52 -3.35
N GLY A 77 1.63 7.51 -3.73
CA GLY A 77 2.11 6.47 -2.82
C GLY A 77 3.01 7.00 -1.71
N LEU A 78 3.93 7.92 -2.03
CA LEU A 78 4.76 8.61 -1.04
C LEU A 78 3.94 9.47 -0.08
N THR A 79 2.92 10.17 -0.57
CA THR A 79 2.03 10.96 0.28
C THR A 79 1.26 10.07 1.25
N ILE A 80 0.66 8.97 0.78
CA ILE A 80 -0.06 8.03 1.63
C ILE A 80 0.88 7.43 2.69
N LEU A 81 2.10 7.03 2.28
CA LEU A 81 3.08 6.47 3.21
C LEU A 81 3.48 7.48 4.29
N PHE A 82 3.76 8.72 3.89
CA PHE A 82 4.06 9.80 4.82
C PHE A 82 2.89 10.05 5.78
N SER A 83 1.65 10.12 5.27
CA SER A 83 0.46 10.33 6.08
C SER A 83 0.28 9.24 7.12
N VAL A 84 0.46 7.97 6.77
CA VAL A 84 0.24 6.87 7.72
C VAL A 84 1.33 6.82 8.79
N LEU A 85 2.60 7.00 8.42
CA LEU A 85 3.71 7.04 9.39
C LEU A 85 3.58 8.22 10.35
N TYR A 86 3.21 9.39 9.82
CA TYR A 86 2.99 10.58 10.63
C TYR A 86 1.79 10.43 11.57
N PHE A 87 0.70 9.81 11.10
CA PHE A 87 -0.47 9.52 11.92
C PHE A 87 -0.15 8.53 13.06
N ASP A 88 0.65 7.50 12.79
CA ASP A 88 1.12 6.56 13.81
C ASP A 88 1.97 7.26 14.87
N LEU A 89 2.86 8.17 14.46
CA LEU A 89 3.66 8.99 15.37
C LEU A 89 2.76 9.91 16.24
N MET A 90 1.73 10.54 15.65
CA MET A 90 0.77 11.37 16.38
C MET A 90 0.00 10.57 17.46
N LEU A 91 -0.38 9.32 17.16
CA LEU A 91 -0.97 8.41 18.13
C LEU A 91 0.04 8.06 19.23
N GLY A 92 1.29 7.78 18.87
CA GLY A 92 2.35 7.42 19.83
C GLY A 92 2.71 8.55 20.80
N VAL A 93 2.70 9.81 20.35
CA VAL A 93 2.97 10.98 21.22
C VAL A 93 1.74 11.48 21.98
N GLY A 94 0.59 10.82 21.84
CA GLY A 94 -0.65 11.20 22.52
C GLY A 94 -1.21 12.53 22.04
N LEU A 95 -0.98 12.94 20.78
CA LEU A 95 -1.60 14.16 20.22
C LEU A 95 -3.13 14.11 20.25
N PHE A 96 -3.68 12.90 20.24
CA PHE A 96 -5.11 12.65 20.37
C PHE A 96 -5.63 12.81 21.80
N ASP A 97 -4.77 12.81 22.83
CA ASP A 97 -5.18 12.96 24.23
C ASP A 97 -5.75 14.35 24.54
N PRO A 98 -5.11 15.49 24.17
CA PRO A 98 -5.69 16.82 24.37
C PRO A 98 -6.92 17.04 23.49
N VAL A 99 -6.97 16.43 22.30
CA VAL A 99 -8.15 16.48 21.42
C VAL A 99 -9.31 15.70 22.04
N ALA A 100 -9.07 14.49 22.55
CA ALA A 100 -10.06 13.70 23.27
C ALA A 100 -10.53 14.42 24.54
N ALA A 101 -9.60 15.01 25.31
CA ALA A 101 -9.93 15.82 26.48
C ALA A 101 -10.77 17.05 26.10
N PHE A 102 -10.46 17.71 24.99
CA PHE A 102 -11.28 18.81 24.45
C PHE A 102 -12.70 18.34 24.10
N PHE A 103 -12.82 17.22 23.39
CA PHE A 103 -14.13 16.62 23.06
C PHE A 103 -14.90 16.20 24.31
N ILE A 104 -14.26 15.60 25.31
CA ILE A 104 -14.89 15.23 26.59
C ILE A 104 -15.35 16.48 27.34
N LYS A 105 -14.55 17.55 27.34
CA LYS A 105 -14.89 18.82 28.00
C LYS A 105 -16.02 19.57 27.28
N MET A 106 -16.09 19.44 25.96
CA MET A 106 -17.14 20.02 25.11
C MET A 106 -18.44 19.22 25.16
N ALA A 107 -18.34 17.89 25.17
CA ALA A 107 -19.43 16.99 25.47
C ALA A 107 -19.92 17.16 26.91
N LYS A 108 -19.06 17.72 27.77
CA LYS A 108 -19.15 17.72 29.23
C LYS A 108 -19.19 16.26 29.75
N GLY A 109 -18.76 16.04 30.97
CA GLY A 109 -19.56 15.12 31.77
C GLY A 109 -20.94 15.75 31.89
#